data_AF-A0A8S0UMG4-F1
#
_entry.id   AF-A0A8S0UMG4-F1
#
_cell.length_a   1.000
_cell.length_b   1.000
_cell.length_c   1.000
_cell.angle_alpha   90.00
_cell.angle_beta   90.00
_cell.angle_gamma   90.00
#
_symmetry.space_group_name_H-M   'P 1'
#
loop_
_entity.id
_entity.type
_entity.pdbx_description
1 polymer ?
#
loop_
_entity_poly.entity_id
_entity_poly.type
_entity_poly.pdbx_seq_one_letter_code
_entity_poly.pdbx_strand_id
1 'polypeptide(L)'
;MIELISFGDGCLDYCSTLEGDESYSCWRAYFELKQLEEEVPKEELERLIIEAGGVKSLVGCLHGVAEIHKAKKECKESLKHATAKNADTVPCPIPDGLPKTFDELEEEEKARMPDSPFTRLLRARGRYPAWYSPVPDHETD
;
A
#
# COMPACT_ATOMS: atom_id res chain seq x y z
N MET A 1 25.45 -6.31 18.83
CA MET A 1 25.99 -4.93 18.98
C MET A 1 26.92 -4.52 17.83
N ILE A 2 27.89 -5.35 17.42
CA ILE A 2 28.75 -5.04 16.25
C ILE A 2 27.91 -4.90 14.97
N GLU A 3 26.90 -5.77 14.80
CA GLU A 3 26.01 -5.71 13.63
C GLU A 3 25.15 -4.44 13.58
N LEU A 4 24.67 -3.93 14.72
CA LEU A 4 23.91 -2.66 14.77
C LEU A 4 24.76 -1.42 14.42
N ILE A 5 26.06 -1.45 14.74
CA ILE A 5 26.98 -0.35 14.39
C ILE A 5 27.27 -0.40 12.89
N SER A 6 27.59 -1.59 12.36
CA SER A 6 27.74 -1.80 10.91
C SER A 6 26.43 -1.59 10.14
N PHE A 7 25.28 -1.74 10.80
CA PHE A 7 23.95 -1.49 10.24
C PHE A 7 23.73 0.00 9.94
N GLY A 8 24.04 0.88 10.91
CA GLY A 8 23.90 2.32 10.74
C GLY A 8 24.80 2.87 9.63
N ASP A 9 26.08 2.48 9.63
CA ASP A 9 27.05 2.90 8.60
C ASP A 9 26.71 2.32 7.22
N GLY A 10 26.29 1.04 7.15
CA GLY A 10 25.92 0.40 5.89
C GLY A 10 24.66 0.97 5.23
N CYS A 11 23.72 1.49 6.02
CA CYS A 11 22.56 2.25 5.52
C CYS A 11 22.98 3.60 4.94
N LEU A 12 23.83 4.34 5.65
CA LEU A 12 24.29 5.67 5.25
C LEU A 12 25.08 5.62 3.92
N ASP A 13 26.00 4.67 3.82
CA ASP A 13 26.77 4.41 2.61
C ASP A 13 25.85 3.99 1.45
N TYR A 14 24.81 3.21 1.72
CA TYR A 14 23.86 2.81 0.68
C TYR A 14 23.01 3.99 0.19
N CYS A 15 22.39 4.77 1.09
CA CYS A 15 21.53 5.89 0.69
C CYS A 15 22.31 7.03 0.00
N SER A 16 23.60 7.19 0.29
CA SER A 16 24.46 8.17 -0.39
C SER A 16 24.85 7.77 -1.81
N THR A 17 24.71 6.49 -2.19
CA THR A 17 24.98 6.01 -3.56
C THR A 17 23.77 6.12 -4.50
N LEU A 18 22.58 6.40 -3.96
CA LEU A 18 21.34 6.52 -4.73
C LEU A 18 21.06 7.98 -5.09
N GLU A 19 20.41 8.21 -6.23
CA GLU A 19 19.96 9.53 -6.69
C GLU A 19 18.45 9.53 -6.97
N GLY A 20 17.81 10.70 -6.95
CA GLY A 20 16.37 10.84 -7.25
C GLY A 20 15.45 10.28 -6.17
N ASP A 21 14.29 9.74 -6.57
CA ASP A 21 13.24 9.29 -5.64
C ASP A 21 13.69 8.10 -4.77
N GLU A 22 14.60 7.26 -5.27
CA GLU A 22 15.17 6.13 -4.54
C GLU A 22 16.03 6.58 -3.35
N SER A 23 16.75 7.71 -3.50
CA SER A 23 17.52 8.26 -2.38
C SER A 23 16.60 8.82 -1.30
N TYR A 24 15.54 9.52 -1.68
CA TYR A 24 14.54 10.03 -0.75
C TYR A 24 13.87 8.89 0.03
N SER A 25 13.45 7.83 -0.68
CA SER A 25 12.88 6.63 -0.07
C SER A 25 13.85 5.95 0.90
N CYS A 26 15.13 5.82 0.51
CA CYS A 26 16.17 5.24 1.36
C CYS A 26 16.40 6.06 2.65
N TRP A 27 16.48 7.38 2.54
CA TRP A 27 16.63 8.26 3.69
C TRP A 27 15.41 8.25 4.62
N ARG A 28 14.20 8.17 4.06
CA ARG A 28 12.95 7.98 4.82
C ARG A 28 12.99 6.69 5.64
N ALA A 29 13.32 5.58 4.99
CA ALA A 29 13.52 4.28 5.62
C ALA A 29 14.57 4.33 6.75
N TYR A 30 15.68 5.04 6.55
CA TYR A 30 16.70 5.20 7.58
C TYR A 30 16.17 5.90 8.84
N PHE A 31 15.36 6.96 8.69
CA PHE A 31 14.74 7.63 9.84
C PHE A 31 13.73 6.75 10.56
N GLU A 32 12.93 5.99 9.82
CA GLU A 32 11.97 5.04 10.38
C GLU A 32 12.67 3.93 11.18
N LEU A 33 13.81 3.42 10.69
CA LEU A 33 14.66 2.48 11.44
C LEU A 33 15.23 3.09 12.70
N LYS A 34 15.66 4.35 12.66
CA LYS A 34 16.18 5.05 13.84
C LYS A 34 15.12 5.23 14.91
N GLN A 35 13.88 5.47 14.49
CA GLN A 35 12.74 5.48 15.40
C GLN A 35 12.47 4.08 15.97
N LEU A 36 12.55 3.03 15.15
CA LEU A 36 12.37 1.65 15.60
C LEU A 36 13.46 1.21 16.59
N GLU A 37 14.70 1.68 16.44
CA GLU A 37 15.81 1.46 17.38
C GLU A 37 15.53 2.06 18.77
N GLU A 38 14.71 3.12 18.84
CA GLU A 38 14.28 3.72 20.11
C GLU A 38 13.10 2.95 20.73
N GLU A 39 12.18 2.43 19.90
CA GLU A 39 10.96 1.75 20.35
C GLU A 39 11.15 0.26 20.70
N VAL A 40 12.10 -0.42 20.05
CA VAL A 40 12.27 -1.88 20.09
C VAL A 40 13.64 -2.26 20.69
N PRO A 41 13.72 -3.31 21.52
CA PRO A 41 15.00 -3.79 22.03
C PRO A 41 15.96 -4.20 20.91
N LYS A 42 17.25 -3.94 21.12
CA LYS A 42 18.32 -4.15 20.14
C LYS A 42 18.38 -5.59 19.60
N GLU A 43 18.03 -6.56 20.45
CA GLU A 43 18.00 -7.98 20.11
C GLU A 43 16.90 -8.34 19.10
N GLU A 44 15.77 -7.64 19.11
CA GLU A 44 14.69 -7.84 18.15
C GLU A 44 15.01 -7.20 16.80
N LEU A 45 15.69 -6.05 16.83
CA LEU A 45 16.13 -5.35 15.62
C LEU A 45 17.19 -6.17 14.86
N GLU A 46 18.16 -6.76 15.57
CA GLU A 46 19.15 -7.66 14.96
C GLU A 46 18.50 -8.89 14.30
N ARG A 47 17.45 -9.45 14.91
CA ARG A 47 16.69 -10.57 14.30
C ARG A 47 15.96 -10.16 13.04
N LEU A 48 15.34 -8.98 13.04
CA LEU A 48 14.65 -8.41 11.87
C LEU A 48 15.62 -8.21 10.70
N ILE A 49 16.84 -7.73 10.97
CA ILE A 49 17.87 -7.54 9.96
C ILE A 49 18.26 -8.88 9.33
N ILE A 50 18.44 -9.92 10.14
CA ILE A 50 18.78 -11.27 9.67
C ILE A 50 17.63 -11.87 8.85
N GLU A 51 16.39 -11.76 9.34
CA GLU A 51 15.20 -12.28 8.66
C GLU A 51 14.94 -11.60 7.31
N ALA A 52 15.17 -10.29 7.24
CA ALA A 52 15.03 -9.53 6.00
C ALA A 52 16.15 -9.81 4.97
N GLY A 53 17.21 -10.55 5.33
CA GLY A 53 18.35 -10.81 4.45
C GLY A 53 19.36 -9.67 4.41
N GLY A 54 19.42 -8.84 5.46
CA GLY A 54 20.36 -7.76 5.63
C GLY A 54 19.76 -6.36 5.43
N VAL A 55 20.59 -5.35 5.69
CA VAL A 55 20.21 -3.93 5.81
C VAL A 55 19.60 -3.37 4.54
N LYS A 56 20.22 -3.64 3.39
CA LYS A 56 19.77 -3.14 2.09
C LYS A 56 18.41 -3.72 1.70
N SER A 57 18.19 -4.99 2.02
CA SER A 57 16.91 -5.67 1.81
C SER A 57 15.85 -5.15 2.77
N LEU A 58 16.20 -4.95 4.04
CA LEU A 58 15.31 -4.33 5.03
C LEU A 58 14.87 -2.92 4.61
N VAL A 59 15.79 -2.09 4.10
CA VAL A 59 15.48 -0.72 3.62
C VAL A 59 14.46 -0.70 2.49
N GLY A 60 14.59 -1.60 1.51
CA GLY A 60 13.61 -1.74 0.43
C GLY A 60 12.25 -2.28 0.91
N CYS A 61 12.26 -3.13 1.95
CA CYS A 61 11.06 -3.72 2.52
C CYS A 61 10.39 -2.86 3.61
N LEU A 62 11.00 -1.77 4.07
CA LEU A 62 10.55 -1.03 5.26
C LEU A 62 9.15 -0.46 5.15
N HIS A 63 8.74 0.03 3.97
CA HIS A 63 7.35 0.46 3.78
C HIS A 63 6.37 -0.69 4.09
N GLY A 64 6.71 -1.91 3.68
CA GLY A 64 5.94 -3.11 4.02
C GLY A 64 6.06 -3.53 5.48
N VAL A 65 7.26 -3.48 6.06
CA VAL A 65 7.51 -3.91 7.45
C VAL A 65 6.95 -2.91 8.47
N ALA A 66 7.04 -1.61 8.21
CA ALA A 66 6.43 -0.55 9.02
C ALA A 66 4.90 -0.67 9.00
N GLU A 67 4.31 -0.90 7.83
CA GLU A 67 2.87 -1.19 7.71
C GLU A 67 2.50 -2.51 8.40
N ILE A 68 3.35 -3.55 8.37
CA ILE A 68 3.10 -4.80 9.12
C ILE A 68 3.23 -4.58 10.62
N HIS A 69 4.16 -3.76 11.11
CA HIS A 69 4.34 -3.49 12.53
C HIS A 69 3.22 -2.59 13.07
N LYS A 70 2.82 -1.58 12.28
CA LYS A 70 1.65 -0.75 12.51
C LYS A 70 0.37 -1.59 12.45
N ALA A 71 0.22 -2.45 11.45
CA ALA A 71 -0.87 -3.42 11.35
C ALA A 71 -0.82 -4.46 12.48
N LYS A 72 0.33 -4.84 13.03
CA LYS A 72 0.44 -5.75 14.19
C LYS A 72 0.05 -5.04 15.49
N LYS A 73 0.28 -3.73 15.58
CA LYS A 73 -0.26 -2.85 16.63
C LYS A 73 -1.78 -2.71 16.47
N GLU A 74 -2.27 -2.48 15.26
CA GLU A 74 -3.69 -2.37 14.91
C GLU A 74 -4.44 -3.72 14.91
N CYS A 75 -3.77 -4.87 14.72
CA CYS A 75 -4.37 -6.22 14.73
C CYS A 75 -4.67 -6.70 16.16
N LYS A 76 -3.98 -6.14 17.16
CA LYS A 76 -4.47 -6.20 18.55
C LYS A 76 -5.77 -5.42 18.75
N GLU A 77 -6.08 -4.44 17.89
CA GLU A 77 -7.29 -3.63 17.93
C GLU A 77 -8.39 -4.13 16.96
N SER A 78 -8.05 -4.81 15.86
CA SER A 78 -8.93 -5.05 14.71
C SER A 78 -9.47 -6.47 14.54
N LEU A 79 -9.35 -7.36 15.55
CA LEU A 79 -10.02 -8.67 15.62
C LEU A 79 -11.58 -8.60 15.60
N LYS A 80 -12.18 -7.46 15.25
CA LYS A 80 -13.61 -7.17 15.45
C LYS A 80 -14.47 -7.18 14.19
N HIS A 81 -13.96 -7.09 12.96
CA HIS A 81 -14.86 -6.97 11.81
C HIS A 81 -14.42 -7.78 10.59
N ALA A 82 -15.32 -8.69 10.21
CA ALA A 82 -15.18 -9.72 9.21
C ALA A 82 -15.91 -9.35 7.89
N THR A 83 -15.34 -9.83 6.77
CA THR A 83 -15.96 -10.47 5.59
C THR A 83 -17.30 -9.97 5.01
N ALA A 84 -17.36 -9.78 3.68
CA ALA A 84 -18.12 -10.66 2.75
C ALA A 84 -18.09 -10.17 1.28
N LYS A 85 -18.12 -11.12 0.34
CA LYS A 85 -18.11 -11.02 -1.14
C LYS A 85 -19.51 -10.76 -1.70
N ASN A 86 -19.64 -10.23 -2.94
CA ASN A 86 -20.58 -10.71 -3.97
C ASN A 86 -20.42 -10.08 -5.38
N ALA A 87 -20.46 -10.97 -6.39
CA ALA A 87 -20.99 -10.90 -7.77
C ALA A 87 -20.55 -9.85 -8.84
N ASP A 88 -19.81 -10.37 -9.83
CA ASP A 88 -20.11 -10.38 -11.28
C ASP A 88 -20.36 -9.05 -12.03
N THR A 89 -19.34 -8.22 -12.03
CA THR A 89 -18.90 -7.42 -13.19
C THR A 89 -17.38 -7.48 -13.13
N VAL A 90 -16.64 -7.50 -14.25
CA VAL A 90 -15.18 -7.29 -14.19
C VAL A 90 -14.99 -5.99 -13.43
N PRO A 91 -14.54 -6.01 -12.15
CA PRO A 91 -14.54 -4.81 -11.36
C PRO A 91 -13.49 -3.94 -12.03
N CYS A 92 -13.89 -2.73 -12.42
CA CYS A 92 -12.87 -1.69 -12.49
C CYS A 92 -12.17 -1.73 -11.13
N PRO A 93 -10.82 -1.72 -11.09
CA PRO A 93 -10.10 -1.75 -9.83
C PRO A 93 -10.73 -0.72 -8.89
N ILE A 94 -11.02 -1.08 -7.64
CA ILE A 94 -11.48 -0.08 -6.70
C ILE A 94 -10.21 0.68 -6.30
N PRO A 95 -10.12 2.00 -6.51
CA PRO A 95 -8.88 2.75 -6.29
C PRO A 95 -8.38 2.62 -4.84
N ASP A 96 -9.30 2.46 -3.88
CA ASP A 96 -9.01 2.30 -2.46
C ASP A 96 -9.14 0.84 -1.97
N GLY A 97 -9.57 -0.10 -2.83
CA GLY A 97 -9.78 -1.51 -2.48
C GLY A 97 -10.92 -1.81 -1.49
N LEU A 98 -11.49 -0.80 -0.83
CA LEU A 98 -12.58 -0.95 0.13
C LEU A 98 -13.94 -1.10 -0.59
N PRO A 99 -14.80 -2.05 -0.17
CA PRO A 99 -16.19 -2.05 -0.65
C PRO A 99 -16.88 -0.77 -0.18
N LYS A 100 -17.68 -0.16 -1.06
CA LYS A 100 -18.48 1.03 -0.71
C LYS A 100 -19.32 0.75 0.53
N THR A 101 -19.38 1.73 1.41
CA THR A 101 -20.26 1.72 2.58
C THR A 101 -21.72 1.89 2.15
N PHE A 102 -22.65 1.53 3.05
CA PHE A 102 -24.08 1.69 2.78
C PHE A 102 -24.47 3.16 2.57
N ASP A 103 -23.90 4.05 3.37
CA ASP A 103 -24.15 5.50 3.29
C ASP A 103 -23.68 6.06 1.95
N GLU A 104 -22.51 5.65 1.46
CA GLU A 104 -22.00 6.07 0.14
C GLU A 104 -22.89 5.58 -1.02
N LEU A 105 -23.45 4.38 -0.92
CA LEU A 105 -24.37 3.86 -1.95
C LEU A 105 -25.68 4.65 -2.01
N GLU A 106 -26.23 5.03 -0.85
CA GLU A 106 -27.44 5.86 -0.78
C GLU A 106 -27.18 7.28 -1.32
N GLU A 107 -26.03 7.87 -1.00
CA GLU A 107 -25.64 9.19 -1.51
C GLU A 107 -25.47 9.19 -3.03
N GLU A 108 -24.87 8.15 -3.61
CA GLU A 108 -24.74 8.00 -5.06
C GLU A 108 -26.11 7.86 -5.76
N GLU A 109 -27.04 7.13 -5.16
CA GLU A 109 -28.41 7.02 -5.69
C GLU A 109 -29.13 8.37 -5.63
N LYS A 110 -28.97 9.11 -4.53
CA LYS A 110 -29.59 10.42 -4.33
C LYS A 110 -28.98 11.51 -5.20
N ALA A 111 -27.68 11.44 -5.47
CA ALA A 111 -26.95 12.37 -6.34
C ALA A 111 -27.13 12.05 -7.84
N ARG A 112 -27.84 10.97 -8.18
CA ARG A 112 -28.02 10.54 -9.56
C ARG A 112 -28.81 11.57 -10.36
N MET A 113 -28.19 12.01 -11.46
CA MET A 113 -28.85 12.89 -12.43
C MET A 113 -30.11 12.23 -13.01
N PRO A 114 -31.21 12.98 -13.23
CA PRO A 114 -32.44 12.46 -13.81
C PRO A 114 -32.21 11.61 -15.07
N ASP A 115 -32.89 10.47 -15.14
CA ASP A 115 -32.75 9.52 -16.24
C ASP A 115 -33.52 10.02 -17.48
N SER A 116 -32.80 10.67 -18.40
CA SER A 116 -33.26 10.94 -19.77
C SER A 116 -32.84 9.80 -20.71
N PRO A 117 -33.45 9.66 -21.90
CA PRO A 117 -33.01 8.67 -22.89
C PRO A 117 -31.51 8.76 -23.21
N PHE A 118 -30.98 9.99 -23.26
CA PHE A 118 -29.57 10.26 -23.54
C PHE A 118 -28.66 9.90 -22.36
N THR A 119 -28.99 10.33 -21.13
CA THR A 119 -28.17 10.03 -19.95
C THR A 119 -28.18 8.55 -19.56
N ARG A 120 -29.28 7.84 -19.84
CA ARG A 120 -29.37 6.38 -19.72
C ARG A 120 -28.48 5.66 -20.73
N LEU A 121 -28.46 6.12 -21.99
CA LEU A 121 -27.56 5.56 -23.01
C LEU A 121 -26.09 5.73 -22.62
N LEU A 122 -25.71 6.92 -22.14
CA LEU A 122 -24.33 7.19 -21.71
C LEU A 122 -23.92 6.29 -20.55
N ARG A 123 -24.79 6.05 -19.56
CA ARG A 123 -24.50 5.11 -18.46
C ARG A 123 -24.40 3.66 -18.91
N ALA A 124 -25.26 3.22 -19.83
CA ALA A 124 -25.18 1.87 -20.38
C ALA A 124 -23.91 1.64 -21.22
N ARG A 125 -23.37 2.70 -21.84
CA ARG A 125 -22.16 2.66 -22.68
C ARG A 125 -20.87 2.97 -21.92
N GLY A 126 -20.96 3.75 -20.84
CA GLY A 126 -19.84 4.14 -19.97
C GLY A 126 -19.50 3.03 -18.99
N ARG A 127 -18.88 1.96 -19.50
CA ARG A 127 -18.50 0.78 -18.70
C ARG A 127 -17.32 1.05 -17.76
N TYR A 128 -16.45 2.01 -18.10
CA TYR A 128 -15.21 2.28 -17.38
C TYR A 128 -15.19 3.71 -16.84
N PRO A 129 -14.71 3.94 -15.59
CA PRO A 129 -14.46 5.27 -15.06
C PRO A 129 -13.47 6.06 -15.93
N ALA A 130 -13.56 7.39 -15.92
CA ALA A 130 -12.67 8.25 -16.70
C ALA A 130 -11.17 8.07 -16.38
N TRP A 131 -10.84 7.55 -15.20
CA TRP A 131 -9.47 7.32 -14.74
C TRP A 131 -8.95 5.89 -15.06
N TYR A 132 -9.81 4.99 -15.54
CA TYR A 132 -9.45 3.59 -15.83
C TYR A 132 -9.69 3.26 -17.30
N SER A 133 -8.64 2.81 -17.99
CA SER A 133 -8.74 2.19 -19.31
C SER A 133 -8.23 0.76 -19.21
N PRO A 134 -9.01 -0.25 -19.63
CA PRO A 134 -8.51 -1.62 -19.71
C PRO A 134 -7.36 -1.68 -20.73
N VAL A 135 -6.43 -2.60 -20.51
CA VAL A 135 -5.35 -2.88 -21.45
C VAL A 135 -5.96 -3.48 -22.72
N PRO A 136 -5.58 -3.01 -23.92
CA PRO A 136 -6.04 -3.62 -25.16
C PRO A 136 -5.56 -5.07 -25.25
N ASP A 137 -6.47 -5.98 -25.61
CA ASP A 137 -6.10 -7.33 -25.99
C ASP A 137 -5.26 -7.22 -27.28
N HIS A 138 -3.93 -7.30 -27.15
CA HIS A 138 -3.05 -7.42 -28.31
C HIS A 138 -3.03 -8.89 -28.69
N GLU A 139 -3.61 -9.23 -29.83
CA GLU A 139 -3.45 -10.56 -30.40
C GLU A 139 -1.95 -10.74 -30.72
N THR A 140 -1.33 -11.71 -30.07
CA THR A 140 0.06 -12.08 -30.32
C THR A 140 0.05 -13.05 -31.49
N ASP A 141 0.28 -12.54 -32.71
CA ASP A 141 0.60 -13.32 -33.92
C ASP A 141 2.10 -13.29 -34.16
#